data_AF-A0A7C1ZIV7-F1
#
_entry.id   AF-A0A7C1ZIV7-F1
#
_cell.length_a   1.000
_cell.length_b   1.000
_cell.length_c   1.000
_cell.angle_alpha   90.00
_cell.angle_beta   90.00
_cell.angle_gamma   90.00
#
_symmetry.space_group_name_H-M   'P 1'
#
loop_
_entity.id
_entity.type
_entity.pdbx_description
1 polymer ?
#
loop_
_entity_poly.entity_id
_entity_poly.type
_entity_poly.pdbx_seq_one_letter_code
_entity_poly.pdbx_strand_id
1 'polypeptide(L)'
;MIIFYTHSVQRLEQIKSIPDIEVRHTVTQEELAASIVEGHHLICVLIEPETPSRQWQGFLASLLRSFPFLEIYLLLPREQEGYFSDFQHLPLENLRASVEQLLSLIHI
;
A
#
# COMPACT_ATOMS: atom_id res chain seq x y z
N MET A 1 -13.11 0.79 -1.47
CA MET A 1 -12.29 -0.41 -1.67
C MET A 1 -10.87 -0.16 -1.17
N ILE A 2 -10.25 -1.15 -0.53
CA ILE A 2 -8.82 -1.21 -0.23
C ILE A 2 -8.18 -2.24 -1.18
N ILE A 3 -7.06 -1.89 -1.80
CA ILE A 3 -6.24 -2.88 -2.52
C ILE A 3 -5.07 -3.24 -1.63
N PHE A 4 -4.89 -4.52 -1.35
CA PHE A 4 -3.85 -4.99 -0.45
C PHE A 4 -2.90 -5.95 -1.18
N TYR A 5 -1.68 -5.49 -1.37
CA TYR A 5 -0.55 -6.32 -1.79
C TYR A 5 0.08 -6.97 -0.56
N THR A 6 -0.03 -8.30 -0.46
CA THR A 6 0.61 -9.08 0.61
C THR A 6 0.76 -10.54 0.23
N HIS A 7 1.82 -11.20 0.70
CA HIS A 7 1.93 -12.67 0.68
C HIS A 7 1.46 -13.31 2.00
N SER A 8 1.12 -12.51 3.01
CA SER A 8 0.69 -12.96 4.34
C SER A 8 -0.81 -13.24 4.38
N VAL A 9 -1.17 -14.53 4.38
CA VAL A 9 -2.55 -14.98 4.57
C VAL A 9 -3.14 -14.43 5.87
N GLN A 10 -2.36 -14.44 6.95
CA GLN A 10 -2.82 -13.97 8.26
C GLN A 10 -3.21 -12.48 8.23
N ARG A 11 -2.39 -11.62 7.62
CA ARG A 11 -2.69 -10.18 7.53
C ARG A 11 -3.85 -9.89 6.58
N LEU A 12 -3.97 -10.65 5.49
CA LEU A 12 -5.10 -10.52 4.58
C LEU A 12 -6.43 -10.75 5.30
N GLU A 13 -6.51 -11.81 6.11
CA GLU A 13 -7.72 -12.12 6.87
C GLU A 13 -8.02 -11.06 7.94
N GLN A 14 -6.99 -10.46 8.56
CA GLN A 14 -7.17 -9.33 9.48
C GLN A 14 -7.82 -8.12 8.79
N ILE A 15 -7.35 -7.73 7.61
CA ILE A 15 -7.90 -6.56 6.90
C ILE A 15 -9.28 -6.86 6.31
N LYS A 16 -9.52 -8.08 5.82
CA LYS A 16 -10.85 -8.52 5.38
C LYS A 16 -11.89 -8.55 6.50
N SER A 17 -11.46 -8.62 7.76
CA SER A 17 -12.38 -8.59 8.91
C SER A 17 -12.98 -7.20 9.17
N ILE A 18 -12.48 -6.14 8.51
CA ILE A 18 -13.02 -4.78 8.66
C ILE A 18 -14.39 -4.72 7.98
N PRO A 19 -15.47 -4.37 8.71
CA PRO A 19 -16.82 -4.31 8.16
C PRO A 19 -16.94 -3.23 7.10
N ASP A 20 -17.83 -3.45 6.12
CA ASP A 20 -18.21 -2.50 5.07
C ASP A 20 -17.05 -2.02 4.16
N ILE A 21 -15.92 -2.73 4.15
CA ILE A 21 -14.80 -2.46 3.27
C ILE A 21 -14.59 -3.63 2.31
N GLU A 22 -14.71 -3.35 1.01
CA GLU A 22 -14.24 -4.26 -0.02
C GLU A 22 -12.70 -4.27 -0.04
N VAL A 23 -12.11 -5.45 0.15
CA VAL A 23 -10.66 -5.66 0.10
C VAL A 23 -10.31 -6.51 -1.12
N ARG A 24 -9.54 -5.93 -2.05
CA ARG A 24 -8.98 -6.63 -3.21
C ARG A 24 -7.55 -7.06 -2.91
N HIS A 25 -7.29 -8.35 -2.91
CA HIS A 25 -5.98 -8.93 -2.65
C HIS A 25 -5.17 -9.04 -3.96
N THR A 26 -3.89 -8.68 -3.91
CA THR A 26 -2.93 -8.87 -5.00
C THR A 26 -1.62 -9.43 -4.47
N VAL A 27 -0.89 -10.17 -5.32
CA VAL A 27 0.42 -10.77 -4.96
C VAL A 27 1.53 -10.42 -5.96
N THR A 28 1.19 -9.79 -7.08
CA THR A 28 2.17 -9.26 -8.05
C THR A 28 2.03 -7.75 -8.22
N GLN A 29 3.10 -7.09 -8.69
CA GLN A 29 3.10 -5.66 -8.98
C GLN A 29 2.16 -5.34 -10.15
N GLU A 30 2.07 -6.24 -11.12
CA GLU A 30 1.19 -6.16 -12.28
C GLU A 30 -0.29 -6.22 -11.86
N GLU A 31 -0.67 -7.18 -11.01
CA GLU A 31 -2.02 -7.29 -10.45
C GLU A 31 -2.38 -6.06 -9.61
N LEU A 32 -1.43 -5.56 -8.81
CA LEU A 32 -1.60 -4.34 -8.03
C LEU A 32 -1.89 -3.14 -8.92
N ALA A 33 -1.09 -2.93 -9.97
CA ALA A 33 -1.30 -1.84 -10.92
C ALA A 33 -2.64 -1.95 -11.65
N ALA A 34 -3.00 -3.15 -12.14
CA ALA A 34 -4.28 -3.39 -12.80
C ALA A 34 -5.46 -3.11 -11.86
N SER A 35 -5.37 -3.58 -10.61
CA SER A 35 -6.39 -3.34 -9.58
C SER A 35 -6.59 -1.87 -9.26
N ILE A 36 -5.52 -1.07 -9.27
CA ILE A 36 -5.59 0.38 -9.04
C ILE A 36 -6.32 1.06 -10.20
N VAL A 37 -6.04 0.66 -11.45
CA VAL A 37 -6.68 1.21 -12.64
C VAL A 37 -8.17 0.86 -12.70
N GLU A 38 -8.53 -0.37 -12.34
CA GLU A 38 -9.92 -0.87 -12.35
C GLU A 38 -10.72 -0.45 -11.11
N GLY A 39 -10.05 0.07 -10.09
CA GLY A 39 -10.63 0.28 -8.78
C GLY A 39 -11.57 1.48 -8.72
N HIS A 40 -12.88 1.23 -8.67
CA HIS A 40 -13.86 2.25 -8.33
C HIS A 40 -13.90 2.50 -6.82
N HIS A 41 -14.03 3.76 -6.39
CA HIS A 41 -14.08 4.15 -4.98
C HIS A 41 -12.90 3.63 -4.14
N LEU A 42 -11.69 3.69 -4.71
CA LEU A 42 -10.46 3.32 -4.02
C LEU A 42 -10.20 4.27 -2.84
N ILE A 43 -10.09 3.71 -1.65
CA ILE A 43 -9.78 4.44 -0.41
C ILE A 43 -8.27 4.59 -0.29
N CYS A 44 -7.56 3.46 -0.34
CA CYS A 44 -6.12 3.42 -0.23
C CYS A 44 -5.55 2.12 -0.79
N VAL A 45 -4.23 2.10 -0.97
CA VAL A 45 -3.45 0.91 -1.31
C VAL A 45 -2.54 0.56 -0.15
N LEU A 46 -2.60 -0.68 0.29
CA LEU A 46 -1.72 -1.25 1.30
C LEU A 46 -0.68 -2.12 0.60
N ILE A 47 0.59 -1.96 0.95
CA ILE A 47 1.68 -2.73 0.34
C ILE A 47 2.57 -3.26 1.45
N GLU A 48 2.62 -4.58 1.58
CA GLU A 48 3.59 -5.30 2.40
C GLU A 48 4.63 -5.95 1.48
N PRO A 49 5.71 -5.23 1.13
CA PRO A 49 6.76 -5.83 0.30
C PRO A 49 7.54 -6.85 1.14
N GLU A 50 7.85 -8.02 0.57
CA GLU A 50 8.68 -9.03 1.24
C GLU A 50 10.08 -8.50 1.58
N THR A 51 10.66 -7.70 0.68
CA THR A 51 11.95 -7.06 0.88
C THR A 51 11.98 -5.71 0.16
N PRO A 52 12.34 -4.61 0.85
CA PRO A 52 12.56 -3.32 0.20
C PRO A 52 13.65 -3.44 -0.86
N SER A 53 13.36 -2.97 -2.07
CA SER A 53 14.27 -3.09 -3.20
C SER A 53 14.17 -1.87 -4.13
N ARG A 54 15.18 -1.70 -5.00
CA ARG A 54 15.13 -0.68 -6.07
C ARG A 54 13.97 -0.90 -7.03
N GLN A 55 13.56 -2.15 -7.24
CA GLN A 55 12.38 -2.47 -8.03
C GLN A 55 11.12 -1.90 -7.39
N TRP A 56 10.94 -2.12 -6.07
CA TRP A 56 9.83 -1.52 -5.32
C TRP A 56 9.84 0.00 -5.37
N GLN A 57 11.01 0.62 -5.22
CA GLN A 57 11.13 2.07 -5.33
C GLN A 57 10.69 2.59 -6.71
N GLY A 58 11.18 1.99 -7.80
CA GLY A 58 10.81 2.39 -9.16
C GLY A 58 9.33 2.19 -9.45
N PHE A 59 8.76 1.10 -8.93
CA PHE A 59 7.33 0.81 -9.02
C PHE A 59 6.50 1.86 -8.27
N LEU A 60 6.84 2.15 -7.00
CA LEU A 60 6.15 3.16 -6.19
C LEU A 60 6.27 4.57 -6.80
N ALA A 61 7.45 4.95 -7.30
CA ALA A 61 7.64 6.21 -8.02
C ALA A 61 6.72 6.32 -9.24
N SER A 62 6.58 5.23 -9.98
CA SER A 62 5.71 5.18 -11.16
C SER A 62 4.23 5.26 -10.78
N LEU A 63 3.81 4.57 -9.72
CA LEU A 63 2.45 4.66 -9.18
C LEU A 63 2.13 6.08 -8.71
N LEU A 64 2.95 6.67 -7.86
CA LEU A 64 2.73 8.02 -7.32
C LEU A 64 2.71 9.09 -8.41
N ARG A 65 3.53 8.94 -9.46
CA ARG A 65 3.49 9.84 -10.62
C ARG A 65 2.20 9.68 -11.44
N SER A 66 1.69 8.45 -11.55
CA SER A 66 0.50 8.15 -12.36
C SER A 66 -0.80 8.44 -11.61
N PHE A 67 -0.76 8.32 -10.28
CA PHE A 67 -1.89 8.51 -9.37
C PHE A 67 -1.47 9.43 -8.22
N PRO A 68 -1.37 10.75 -8.45
CA PRO A 68 -0.82 11.71 -7.48
C PRO A 68 -1.69 11.91 -6.23
N PHE A 69 -2.93 11.45 -6.23
CA PHE A 69 -3.85 11.53 -5.09
C PHE A 69 -4.06 10.16 -4.41
N LEU A 70 -3.34 9.13 -4.85
CA LEU A 70 -3.47 7.79 -4.31
C LEU A 70 -2.77 7.72 -2.95
N GLU A 71 -3.53 7.43 -1.89
CA GLU A 71 -2.94 7.13 -0.60
C GLU A 71 -2.32 5.71 -0.61
N ILE A 72 -1.02 5.62 -0.35
CA ILE A 72 -0.26 4.37 -0.29
C ILE A 72 0.31 4.18 1.11
N TYR A 73 0.05 3.03 1.72
CA TYR A 73 0.59 2.67 3.02
C TYR A 73 1.57 1.50 2.85
N LEU A 74 2.83 1.74 3.20
CA LEU A 74 3.84 0.70 3.22
C LEU A 74 3.88 0.05 4.59
N LEU A 75 3.74 -1.27 4.62
CA LEU A 75 3.77 -2.08 5.81
C LEU A 75 5.14 -2.73 5.93
N LEU A 76 6.08 -2.01 6.52
CA LEU A 76 7.46 -2.45 6.67
C LEU A 76 7.75 -2.88 8.11
N PRO A 77 8.67 -3.84 8.33
CA PRO A 77 9.33 -3.99 9.61
C PRO A 77 9.98 -2.66 10.03
N ARG A 78 9.96 -2.32 11.33
CA ARG A 78 10.54 -1.07 11.85
C ARG A 78 11.98 -0.82 11.41
N GLU A 79 12.77 -1.88 11.31
CA GLU A 79 14.17 -1.86 10.89
C GLU A 79 14.37 -1.38 9.45
N GLN A 80 13.30 -1.40 8.65
CA GLN A 80 13.30 -1.09 7.21
C GLN A 80 12.58 0.22 6.87
N GLU A 81 11.99 0.92 7.84
CA GLU A 81 11.28 2.19 7.63
C GLU A 81 12.18 3.26 6.99
N GLY A 82 13.48 3.25 7.28
CA GLY A 82 14.45 4.18 6.71
C GLY A 82 14.75 3.98 5.22
N TYR A 83 14.48 2.80 4.64
CA TYR A 83 14.91 2.47 3.29
C TYR A 83 14.31 3.37 2.20
N PHE A 84 13.08 3.83 2.40
CA PHE A 84 12.39 4.71 1.44
C PHE A 84 12.59 6.20 1.76
N SER A 85 13.14 6.53 2.93
CA SER A 85 13.37 7.91 3.37
C SER A 85 14.54 8.60 2.64
N ASP A 86 15.46 7.83 2.07
CA ASP A 86 16.60 8.34 1.29
C ASP A 86 16.19 8.95 -0.07
N PHE A 87 14.91 8.87 -0.45
CA PHE A 87 14.42 9.28 -1.76
C PHE A 87 13.70 10.62 -1.71
N GLN A 88 14.47 11.70 -1.89
CA GLN A 88 13.99 13.10 -1.91
C GLN A 88 13.00 13.44 -3.04
N HIS A 89 12.67 12.49 -3.92
CA HIS A 89 11.84 12.69 -5.12
C HIS A 89 10.51 11.95 -5.11
N LEU A 90 10.25 11.10 -4.12
CA LEU A 90 8.92 10.51 -3.96
C LEU A 90 8.03 11.57 -3.29
N PRO A 91 6.78 11.79 -3.76
CA PRO A 91 5.80 12.56 -3.00
C PRO A 91 5.40 11.74 -1.76
N LEU A 92 6.28 11.75 -0.75
CA LEU A 92 6.17 10.99 0.49
C LEU A 92 4.95 11.40 1.32
N GLU A 93 4.32 12.53 0.99
CA GLU A 93 3.04 12.96 1.58
C GLU A 93 1.93 11.90 1.44
N ASN A 94 2.01 11.09 0.39
CA ASN A 94 1.08 10.00 0.11
C ASN A 94 1.55 8.64 0.65
N LEU A 95 2.75 8.57 1.24
CA LEU A 95 3.36 7.34 1.72
C LEU A 95 3.33 7.29 3.26
N ARG A 96 2.55 6.36 3.81
CA ARG A 96 2.37 6.23 5.27
C ARG A 96 2.88 4.87 5.77
N ALA A 97 3.47 4.84 6.97
CA ALA A 97 4.31 3.73 7.42
C ALA A 97 3.66 2.70 8.36
N SER A 98 2.37 2.82 8.73
CA SER A 98 1.79 1.91 9.73
C SER A 98 0.33 1.50 9.47
N VAL A 99 0.06 0.20 9.58
CA VAL A 99 -1.30 -0.39 9.63
C VAL A 99 -2.08 0.15 10.82
N GLU A 100 -1.43 0.36 11.97
CA GLU A 100 -2.11 0.85 13.19
C GLU A 100 -2.66 2.26 12.98
N GLN A 101 -1.94 3.09 12.23
CA GLN A 101 -2.43 4.40 11.79
C GLN A 101 -3.60 4.24 10.81
N LEU A 102 -3.51 3.31 9.85
CA LEU A 102 -4.60 3.05 8.90
C LEU A 102 -5.87 2.56 9.61
N LEU A 103 -5.75 1.62 10.56
CA LEU A 103 -6.87 1.17 11.36
C LEU A 103 -7.44 2.31 12.20
N SER A 104 -6.59 3.19 12.76
CA SER A 104 -7.06 4.39 13.47
C SER A 104 -7.72 5.44 12.57
N LEU A 105 -7.41 5.45 11.26
CA LEU A 105 -7.95 6.38 10.25
C LEU A 105 -9.22 5.85 9.58
N ILE A 106 -9.37 4.52 9.51
CA ILE A 106 -10.56 3.85 8.99
C ILE A 106 -11.69 3.82 10.04
N HIS A 107 -11.37 4.08 11.32
CA HIS A 107 -12.36 4.50 12.29
C HIS A 107 -12.92 5.88 11.88
N ILE A 108 -14.08 5.85 11.24
CA ILE A 108 -15.11 6.90 11.30
C ILE A 108 -15.27 7.38 12.74
#